data_AF-A0A4V4HEU8-F1
#
_entry.id   AF-A0A4V4HEU8-F1
#
_cell.length_a   1.000
_cell.length_b   1.000
_cell.length_c   1.000
_cell.angle_alpha   90.00
_cell.angle_beta   90.00
_cell.angle_gamma   90.00
#
_symmetry.space_group_name_H-M   'P 1'
#
loop_
_entity.id
_entity.type
_entity.pdbx_description
1 polymer ?
#
loop_
_entity_poly.entity_id
_entity_poly.type
_entity_poly.pdbx_seq_one_letter_code
_entity_poly.pdbx_strand_id
1 'polypeptide(L)'
;MHLFKVFKACGTGVAGSCAEGTKCSSGDPSFCLPLDSFTNSTEPIVEVTGYGRPIGVVPQVADADPIPVFLACTDAQFSGSCIQFSVGCDFCFALPDGFQNDISSIRMLNDQVGCNFWVASNCVGDGIDVDSGAIFDLSATNYNDRTVAGNCYLRS
;
A
#
# COMPACT_ATOMS: atom_id res chain seq x y z
N MET A 1 -12.69 11.48 20.49
CA MET A 1 -13.60 10.33 20.65
C MET A 1 -13.35 9.40 19.48
N HIS A 2 -12.48 8.40 19.67
CA HIS A 2 -12.09 7.47 18.60
C HIS A 2 -13.20 6.44 18.42
N LEU A 3 -13.95 6.53 17.31
CA LEU A 3 -14.91 5.50 16.91
C LEU A 3 -14.13 4.29 16.43
N PHE A 4 -14.08 3.24 17.24
CA PHE A 4 -13.71 1.91 16.77
C PHE A 4 -14.79 1.46 15.78
N LYS A 5 -14.43 1.34 14.50
CA LYS A 5 -15.33 0.75 13.49
C LYS A 5 -15.38 -0.76 13.75
N VAL A 6 -16.54 -1.24 14.19
CA VAL A 6 -16.82 -2.67 14.38
C VAL A 6 -17.24 -3.26 13.04
N PHE A 7 -16.43 -4.15 12.47
CA PHE A 7 -16.75 -4.86 11.23
C PHE A 7 -17.57 -6.12 11.55
N LYS A 8 -18.64 -6.36 10.80
CA LYS A 8 -19.48 -7.56 10.93
C LYS A 8 -18.97 -8.65 10.01
N ALA A 9 -18.95 -9.90 10.48
CA ALA A 9 -18.69 -11.06 9.63
C ALA A 9 -19.80 -11.23 8.58
N CYS A 10 -19.45 -11.77 7.42
CA CYS A 10 -20.37 -12.14 6.34
C CYS A 10 -19.86 -13.41 5.64
N GLY A 11 -20.58 -13.94 4.64
CA GLY A 11 -20.16 -15.12 3.87
C GLY A 11 -20.96 -16.38 4.17
N THR A 12 -20.54 -17.53 3.61
CA THR A 12 -21.25 -18.81 3.71
C THR A 12 -21.37 -19.27 5.16
N GLY A 13 -22.60 -19.39 5.67
CA GLY A 13 -22.88 -19.84 7.03
C GLY A 13 -23.02 -18.72 8.08
N VAL A 14 -22.81 -17.44 7.70
CA VAL A 14 -23.00 -16.29 8.60
C VAL A 14 -24.26 -15.53 8.18
N ALA A 15 -25.24 -15.44 9.08
CA ALA A 15 -26.48 -14.71 8.83
C ALA A 15 -26.27 -13.19 9.00
N GLY A 16 -26.19 -12.47 7.88
CA GLY A 16 -26.16 -11.01 7.86
C GLY A 16 -25.82 -10.49 6.48
N SER A 17 -26.77 -9.81 5.82
CA SER A 17 -26.43 -8.93 4.71
C SER A 17 -25.61 -7.77 5.27
N CYS A 18 -24.54 -7.40 4.58
CA CYS A 18 -23.76 -6.22 4.92
C CYS A 18 -24.68 -4.99 5.01
N ALA A 19 -24.38 -4.09 5.95
CA ALA A 19 -25.15 -2.86 6.11
C ALA A 19 -25.09 -2.03 4.82
N GLU A 20 -26.11 -1.18 4.59
CA GLU A 20 -26.08 -0.24 3.47
C GLU A 20 -24.78 0.56 3.47
N GLY A 21 -24.12 0.65 2.33
CA GLY A 21 -22.78 1.26 2.24
C GLY A 21 -21.62 0.30 2.55
N THR A 22 -21.84 -1.00 2.74
CA THR A 22 -20.79 -2.02 2.93
C THR A 22 -21.00 -3.25 2.02
N LYS A 23 -19.93 -3.94 1.64
CA LYS A 23 -19.90 -5.16 0.83
C LYS A 23 -19.01 -6.22 1.50
N CYS A 24 -19.35 -7.50 1.28
CA CYS A 24 -18.61 -8.61 1.83
C CYS A 24 -17.27 -8.79 1.10
N SER A 25 -16.15 -8.83 1.84
CA SER A 25 -14.84 -9.20 1.29
C SER A 25 -14.85 -10.64 0.79
N SER A 26 -14.08 -10.94 -0.25
CA SER A 26 -13.86 -12.31 -0.70
C SER A 26 -12.78 -12.97 0.16
N GLY A 27 -13.03 -14.17 0.68
CA GLY A 27 -12.05 -14.95 1.48
C GLY A 27 -12.68 -15.65 2.68
N ASP A 28 -11.92 -16.52 3.35
CA ASP A 28 -12.31 -17.14 4.63
C ASP A 28 -11.28 -16.79 5.71
N PRO A 29 -11.62 -15.96 6.71
CA PRO A 29 -12.96 -15.42 7.01
C PRO A 29 -13.35 -14.17 6.18
N SER A 30 -14.65 -14.05 5.88
CA SER A 30 -15.27 -12.93 5.16
C SER A 30 -15.84 -11.85 6.10
N PHE A 31 -15.72 -10.57 5.74
CA PHE A 31 -16.17 -9.42 6.56
C PHE A 31 -16.80 -8.30 5.73
N CYS A 32 -17.77 -7.58 6.31
CA CYS A 32 -18.44 -6.45 5.68
C CYS A 32 -17.57 -5.20 5.75
N LEU A 33 -17.02 -4.81 4.61
CA LEU A 33 -16.23 -3.61 4.44
C LEU A 33 -17.05 -2.48 3.82
N PRO A 34 -16.81 -1.21 4.17
CA PRO A 34 -17.37 -0.06 3.46
C PRO A 34 -17.19 -0.14 1.93
N LEU A 35 -18.18 0.32 1.14
CA LEU A 35 -18.16 0.23 -0.33
C LEU A 35 -17.00 1.02 -0.95
N ASP A 36 -16.55 2.09 -0.29
CA ASP A 36 -15.35 2.86 -0.59
C ASP A 36 -14.04 2.06 -0.39
N SER A 37 -14.10 0.93 0.32
CA SER A 37 -12.99 -0.04 0.39
C SER A 37 -12.93 -0.95 -0.86
N PHE A 38 -13.98 -0.94 -1.69
CA PHE A 38 -14.04 -1.64 -2.98
C PHE A 38 -14.07 -0.70 -4.17
N THR A 39 -14.13 0.61 -3.94
CA THR A 39 -13.84 1.57 -5.00
C THR A 39 -12.34 1.53 -5.18
N ASN A 40 -11.94 0.83 -6.25
CA ASN A 40 -10.63 0.93 -6.88
C ASN A 40 -10.00 2.30 -6.67
N SER A 41 -8.68 2.32 -6.51
CA SER A 41 -7.86 3.47 -6.89
C SER A 41 -8.51 4.19 -8.07
N THR A 42 -8.89 5.45 -7.90
CA THR A 42 -9.42 6.27 -9.00
C THR A 42 -8.30 6.67 -9.96
N GLU A 43 -7.04 6.38 -9.62
CA GLU A 43 -5.88 6.61 -10.49
C GLU A 43 -5.46 5.28 -11.14
N PRO A 44 -5.09 5.30 -12.43
CA PRO A 44 -4.70 4.09 -13.16
C PRO A 44 -3.48 3.45 -12.48
N ILE A 45 -3.58 2.16 -12.16
CA ILE A 45 -2.40 1.38 -11.74
C ILE A 45 -1.46 1.31 -12.94
N VAL A 46 -0.24 1.82 -12.77
CA VAL A 46 0.78 1.81 -13.81
C VAL A 46 1.83 0.76 -13.44
N GLU A 47 1.96 -0.27 -14.28
CA GLU A 47 3.12 -1.16 -14.24
C GLU A 47 4.33 -0.36 -14.72
N VAL A 48 5.39 -0.34 -13.91
CA VAL A 48 6.61 0.39 -14.23
C VAL A 48 7.71 -0.60 -14.53
N THR A 49 8.32 -0.44 -15.71
CA THR A 49 9.63 -1.02 -15.99
C THR A 49 10.64 0.12 -16.01
N GLY A 50 11.63 0.10 -15.11
CA GLY A 50 12.56 1.22 -15.02
C GLY A 50 13.72 1.04 -14.07
N TYR A 51 14.53 2.08 -13.97
CA TYR A 51 15.54 2.23 -12.93
C TYR A 51 15.00 3.24 -11.91
N GLY A 52 14.89 2.85 -10.65
CA GLY A 52 14.74 3.77 -9.53
C GLY A 52 15.92 4.72 -9.54
N ARG A 53 15.67 5.97 -9.95
CA ARG A 53 16.70 7.00 -9.93
C ARG A 53 16.74 7.58 -8.52
N PRO A 54 17.89 7.61 -7.83
CA PRO A 54 18.04 8.55 -6.74
C PRO A 54 17.88 9.96 -7.35
N ILE A 55 16.86 10.71 -6.94
CA ILE A 55 16.80 12.13 -7.30
C ILE A 55 18.08 12.79 -6.76
N GLY A 56 18.78 13.47 -7.67
CA GLY A 56 19.96 14.25 -7.30
C GLY A 56 19.61 15.26 -6.22
N VAL A 57 20.29 15.16 -5.08
CA VAL A 57 20.30 16.12 -3.97
C VAL A 57 18.92 16.71 -3.67
N VAL A 58 18.08 15.98 -2.93
CA VAL A 58 17.02 16.64 -2.15
C VAL A 58 17.73 17.63 -1.23
N PRO A 59 17.34 18.92 -1.17
CA PRO A 59 17.91 19.85 -0.20
C PRO A 59 17.80 19.17 1.16
N GLN A 60 18.94 18.92 1.82
CA GLN A 60 18.94 18.49 3.20
C GLN A 60 18.22 19.58 3.98
N VAL A 61 16.94 19.38 4.25
CA VAL A 61 16.25 20.13 5.28
C VAL A 61 16.78 19.51 6.57
N ALA A 62 17.92 20.02 7.03
CA ALA A 62 18.40 19.75 8.37
C ALA A 62 17.22 20.02 9.31
N ASP A 63 16.82 18.99 10.06
CA ASP A 63 15.71 19.01 11.04
C ASP A 63 14.28 18.78 10.51
N ALA A 64 14.07 18.25 9.30
CA ALA A 64 12.73 17.76 8.94
C ALA A 64 12.43 16.41 9.63
N ASP A 65 11.42 16.40 10.50
CA ASP A 65 10.88 15.16 11.07
C ASP A 65 10.52 14.16 9.96
N PRO A 66 10.79 12.85 10.14
CA PRO A 66 10.45 11.84 9.13
C PRO A 66 8.95 11.91 8.80
N ILE A 67 8.63 12.17 7.54
CA ILE A 67 7.24 12.29 7.11
C ILE A 67 6.71 10.88 6.86
N PRO A 68 5.60 10.45 7.50
CA PRO A 68 4.94 9.20 7.14
C PRO A 68 4.51 9.23 5.67
N VAL A 69 5.00 8.30 4.86
CA VAL A 69 4.75 8.28 3.42
C VAL A 69 3.72 7.22 3.06
N PHE A 70 3.90 5.99 3.52
CA PHE A 70 2.99 4.91 3.19
C PHE A 70 2.82 3.93 4.35
N LEU A 71 1.71 3.21 4.32
CA LEU A 71 1.42 2.02 5.11
C LEU A 71 1.36 0.83 4.14
N ALA A 72 2.13 -0.23 4.42
CA ALA A 72 2.05 -1.49 3.68
C ALA A 72 1.75 -2.63 4.64
N CYS A 73 0.91 -3.56 4.24
CA CYS A 73 0.51 -4.69 5.07
C CYS A 73 0.64 -6.02 4.33
N THR A 74 0.91 -7.07 5.10
CA THR A 74 1.15 -8.41 4.55
C THR A 74 -0.10 -9.04 3.96
N ASP A 75 -1.27 -8.69 4.51
CA ASP A 75 -2.54 -9.17 4.00
C ASP A 75 -3.26 -8.05 3.25
N ALA A 76 -4.20 -8.45 2.38
CA ALA A 76 -5.09 -7.50 1.74
C ALA A 76 -5.90 -6.69 2.77
N GLN A 77 -6.47 -5.59 2.33
CA GLN A 77 -7.38 -4.71 3.08
C GLN A 77 -6.74 -4.08 4.33
N PHE A 78 -5.43 -3.83 4.29
CA PHE A 78 -4.65 -3.25 5.39
C PHE A 78 -4.74 -4.08 6.67
N SER A 79 -4.68 -5.40 6.52
CA SER A 79 -4.74 -6.36 7.63
C SER A 79 -3.44 -7.17 7.75
N GLY A 80 -3.36 -8.03 8.77
CA GLY A 80 -2.13 -8.76 9.06
C GLY A 80 -1.07 -7.89 9.71
N SER A 81 0.21 -8.18 9.42
CA SER A 81 1.31 -7.36 9.89
C SER A 81 1.45 -6.14 8.99
N CYS A 82 1.59 -4.95 9.59
CA CYS A 82 1.71 -3.70 8.84
C CYS A 82 2.98 -2.94 9.22
N ILE A 83 3.58 -2.29 8.24
CA ILE A 83 4.66 -1.32 8.41
C ILE A 83 4.22 0.04 7.92
N GLN A 84 4.50 1.05 8.73
CA GLN A 84 4.46 2.43 8.28
C GLN A 84 5.89 2.85 7.95
N PHE A 85 6.10 3.32 6.73
CA PHE A 85 7.39 3.82 6.31
C PHE A 85 7.36 5.35 6.30
N SER A 86 8.39 5.94 6.90
CA SER A 86 8.64 7.38 6.84
C SER A 86 9.91 7.63 6.05
N VAL A 87 9.91 8.63 5.18
CA VAL A 87 11.11 9.02 4.42
C VAL A 87 11.61 10.38 4.88
N GLY A 88 12.93 10.52 4.92
CA GLY A 88 13.61 11.81 5.07
C GLY A 88 14.28 12.30 3.78
N CYS A 89 14.46 11.40 2.80
CA CYS A 89 15.01 11.69 1.48
C CYS A 89 14.61 10.59 0.48
N ASP A 90 14.75 10.86 -0.82
CA ASP A 90 14.56 9.86 -1.88
C ASP A 90 15.79 8.95 -1.97
N PHE A 91 15.62 7.67 -1.63
CA PHE A 91 16.62 6.63 -1.82
C PHE A 91 15.94 5.28 -2.05
N CYS A 92 16.63 4.39 -2.75
CA CYS A 92 16.23 2.99 -2.85
C CYS A 92 16.37 2.31 -1.48
N PHE A 93 15.28 1.75 -0.96
CA PHE A 93 15.27 1.01 0.29
C PHE A 93 14.79 -0.43 0.06
N ALA A 94 15.38 -1.37 0.81
CA ALA A 94 14.83 -2.71 0.93
C ALA A 94 13.67 -2.71 1.92
N LEU A 95 12.62 -3.49 1.64
CA LEU A 95 11.58 -3.75 2.62
C LEU A 95 12.19 -4.56 3.78
N PRO A 96 11.75 -4.35 5.04
CA PRO A 96 12.21 -5.16 6.16
C PRO A 96 11.93 -6.65 5.95
N ASP A 97 12.72 -7.50 6.61
CA ASP A 97 12.49 -8.94 6.64
C ASP A 97 11.07 -9.23 7.18
N GLY A 98 10.35 -10.15 6.52
CA GLY A 98 8.93 -10.45 6.80
C GLY A 98 7.92 -9.55 6.08
N PHE A 99 8.39 -8.59 5.27
CA PHE A 99 7.58 -7.81 4.33
C PHE A 99 8.05 -7.98 2.89
N GLN A 100 9.28 -8.45 2.66
CA GLN A 100 9.76 -8.81 1.33
C GLN A 100 9.00 -10.03 0.79
N ASN A 101 8.40 -9.89 -0.39
CA ASN A 101 7.53 -10.91 -1.02
C ASN A 101 6.30 -11.27 -0.18
N ASP A 102 5.86 -10.40 0.71
CA ASP A 102 4.69 -10.67 1.56
C ASP A 102 3.66 -9.53 1.54
N ILE A 103 3.91 -8.41 0.84
CA ILE A 103 2.95 -7.29 0.82
C ILE A 103 1.75 -7.60 -0.09
N SER A 104 0.55 -7.43 0.47
CA SER A 104 -0.74 -7.59 -0.23
C SER A 104 -1.62 -6.33 -0.23
N SER A 105 -1.27 -5.28 0.54
CA SER A 105 -1.96 -3.97 0.44
C SER A 105 -1.05 -2.79 0.78
N ILE A 106 -1.24 -1.66 0.09
CA ILE A 106 -0.42 -0.44 0.21
C ILE A 106 -1.31 0.80 0.20
N ARG A 107 -1.04 1.76 1.09
CA ARG A 107 -1.72 3.06 1.15
C ARG A 107 -0.71 4.19 1.28
N MET A 108 -0.83 5.19 0.42
CA MET A 108 -0.12 6.45 0.56
C MET A 108 -0.76 7.30 1.66
N LEU A 109 0.06 7.78 2.59
CA LEU A 109 -0.32 8.61 3.74
C LEU A 109 -0.03 10.09 3.49
N ASN A 110 0.82 10.40 2.51
CA ASN A 110 1.14 11.76 2.09
C ASN A 110 0.82 11.90 0.59
N ASP A 111 -0.01 12.89 0.24
CA ASP A 111 -0.48 13.15 -1.12
C ASP A 111 0.55 13.83 -2.03
N GLN A 112 1.61 14.38 -1.44
CA GLN A 112 2.74 15.02 -2.12
C GLN A 112 3.83 14.02 -2.51
N VAL A 113 3.70 12.74 -2.13
CA VAL A 113 4.72 11.70 -2.35
C VAL A 113 4.09 10.52 -3.08
N GLY A 114 4.78 10.02 -4.12
CA GLY A 114 4.50 8.74 -4.78
C GLY A 114 5.60 7.74 -4.47
N CYS A 115 5.33 6.43 -4.56
CA CYS A 115 6.36 5.40 -4.40
C CYS A 115 6.26 4.32 -5.46
N ASN A 116 7.41 3.89 -5.97
CA ASN A 116 7.53 2.66 -6.73
C ASN A 116 7.92 1.51 -5.80
N PHE A 117 7.31 0.34 -6.00
CA PHE A 117 7.65 -0.90 -5.31
C PHE A 117 8.16 -1.92 -6.32
N TRP A 118 9.34 -2.48 -6.07
CA TRP A 118 10.10 -3.27 -7.01
C TRP A 118 10.19 -4.73 -6.58
N VAL A 119 10.21 -5.64 -7.56
CA VAL A 119 10.41 -7.09 -7.35
C VAL A 119 11.88 -7.44 -7.14
N ALA A 120 12.81 -6.52 -7.41
CA ALA A 120 14.24 -6.67 -7.18
C ALA A 120 14.79 -5.67 -6.14
N SER A 121 15.79 -6.09 -5.37
CA SER A 121 16.32 -5.36 -4.21
C SER A 121 17.09 -4.07 -4.53
N ASN A 122 17.46 -3.87 -5.80
CA ASN A 122 18.22 -2.70 -6.25
C ASN A 122 17.33 -1.56 -6.78
N CYS A 123 16.01 -1.66 -6.61
CA CYS A 123 15.02 -0.73 -7.16
C CYS A 123 15.15 -0.56 -8.68
N VAL A 124 15.31 -1.67 -9.40
CA VAL A 124 15.42 -1.69 -10.86
C VAL A 124 14.57 -2.84 -11.39
N GLY A 125 13.99 -2.66 -12.57
CA GLY A 125 13.31 -3.71 -13.32
C GLY A 125 11.80 -3.61 -13.19
N ASP A 126 11.19 -4.72 -12.78
CA ASP A 126 9.73 -4.89 -12.68
C ASP A 126 9.23 -4.31 -11.34
N GLY A 127 8.20 -3.47 -11.41
CA GLY A 127 7.61 -2.83 -10.24
C GLY A 127 6.26 -2.17 -10.51
N ILE A 128 5.63 -1.72 -9.43
CA ILE A 128 4.35 -1.02 -9.43
C ILE A 128 4.53 0.39 -8.90
N ASP A 129 3.95 1.38 -9.59
CA ASP A 129 3.82 2.74 -9.08
C ASP A 129 2.56 2.87 -8.24
N VAL A 130 2.70 3.47 -7.07
CA VAL A 130 1.61 3.87 -6.20
C VAL A 130 1.78 5.37 -5.97
N ASP A 131 1.24 6.14 -6.91
CA ASP A 131 1.39 7.59 -6.98
C ASP A 131 0.45 8.34 -6.03
N SER A 132 -0.69 7.74 -5.69
CA SER A 132 -1.64 8.26 -4.70
C SER A 132 -2.62 7.20 -4.19
N GLY A 133 -3.35 7.54 -3.11
CA GLY A 133 -4.46 6.74 -2.64
C GLY A 133 -4.07 5.42 -2.00
N ALA A 134 -4.78 4.35 -2.34
CA ALA A 134 -4.60 3.05 -1.72
C ALA A 134 -4.90 1.89 -2.67
N ILE A 135 -4.01 0.91 -2.68
CA ILE A 135 -4.24 -0.42 -3.25
C ILE A 135 -4.64 -1.34 -2.11
N PHE A 136 -5.93 -1.58 -2.01
CA PHE A 136 -6.52 -2.41 -0.96
C PHE A 136 -6.20 -3.90 -1.15
N ASP A 137 -5.89 -4.34 -2.36
CA ASP A 137 -5.62 -5.73 -2.66
C ASP A 137 -4.72 -5.83 -3.88
N LEU A 138 -3.46 -6.22 -3.67
CA LEU A 138 -2.48 -6.39 -4.75
C LEU A 138 -2.73 -7.66 -5.57
N SER A 139 -3.61 -8.57 -5.15
CA SER A 139 -3.95 -9.79 -5.92
C SER A 139 -4.65 -9.50 -7.24
N ALA A 140 -5.25 -8.31 -7.37
CA ALA A 140 -5.78 -7.79 -8.62
C ALA A 140 -4.67 -7.31 -9.59
N THR A 141 -3.42 -7.31 -9.13
CA THR A 141 -2.21 -6.94 -9.88
C THR A 141 -1.25 -8.12 -9.95
N ASN A 142 -0.15 -7.96 -10.68
CA ASN A 142 0.91 -8.98 -10.72
C ASN A 142 1.92 -8.83 -9.56
N TYR A 143 1.67 -7.99 -8.56
CA TYR A 143 2.66 -7.61 -7.54
C TYR A 143 2.33 -8.08 -6.12
N ASN A 144 1.24 -8.83 -5.93
CA ASN A 144 0.93 -9.48 -4.65
C ASN A 144 2.09 -10.37 -4.22
N ASP A 145 2.58 -10.21 -3.01
CA ASP A 145 3.62 -11.05 -2.42
C ASP A 145 4.89 -11.14 -3.29
N ARG A 146 5.22 -10.05 -4.00
CA ARG A 146 6.38 -10.01 -4.91
C ARG A 146 7.32 -8.82 -4.70
N THR A 147 6.87 -7.78 -4.00
CA THR A 147 7.69 -6.59 -3.79
C THR A 147 8.75 -6.83 -2.72
N VAL A 148 9.99 -6.42 -2.98
CA VAL A 148 11.13 -6.58 -2.06
C VAL A 148 11.80 -5.26 -1.72
N ALA A 149 11.62 -4.23 -2.53
CA ALA A 149 12.23 -2.91 -2.35
C ALA A 149 11.28 -1.80 -2.81
N GLY A 150 11.61 -0.56 -2.46
CA GLY A 150 10.88 0.61 -2.92
C GLY A 150 11.76 1.84 -3.04
N ASN A 151 11.25 2.84 -3.76
CA ASN A 151 11.77 4.20 -3.72
C ASN A 151 10.61 5.19 -3.81
N CYS A 152 10.71 6.32 -3.12
CA CYS A 152 9.64 7.31 -3.04
C CYS A 152 10.11 8.66 -3.53
N TYR A 153 9.26 9.35 -4.27
CA TYR A 153 9.59 10.60 -4.97
C TYR A 153 8.55 11.68 -4.65
N LEU A 154 8.98 12.95 -4.64
CA LEU A 154 8.07 14.08 -4.54
C LEU A 154 7.30 14.22 -5.85
N ARG A 155 5.99 14.40 -5.76
CA ARG A 155 5.13 14.71 -6.90
C ARG A 155 5.32 16.18 -7.26
N SER A 156 5.52 16.44 -8.56
CA SER A 156 5.66 17.79 -9.13
C SER A 156 4.33 18.36 -9.60
#